data_AF-S7MV62-F1
#
_entry.id   AF-S7MV62-F1
#
_cell.length_a   1.000
_cell.length_b   1.000
_cell.length_c   1.000
_cell.angle_alpha   90.00
_cell.angle_beta   90.00
_cell.angle_gamma   90.00
#
_symmetry.space_group_name_H-M   'P 1'
#
loop_
_entity.id
_entity.type
_entity.pdbx_description
1 polymer ?
#
loop_
_entity_poly.entity_id
_entity_poly.type
_entity_poly.pdbx_seq_one_letter_code
_entity_poly.pdbx_strand_id
1 'polypeptide(L)'
;MENSSWFSLLDKRPVGELRRDHEQAHISKLNSQQPPNAGLGLPPPPLPVIELPGVDDSYPPQKKSFMMIKYMHDHYLDKYEWFMRADDDVYIKGDKLEEFLRSLNSSKPLYLGQTGLGNIEELGKLGLEPGENFCMGGPGMIFSREVLRRMVPHIGECLREMYTTHEDVEVGRCVRRFGGTQCVWSYEEKNNVDWKESIAIAF
;
A
#
# COMPACT_ATOMS: atom_id res chain seq x y z
N MET A 1 19.90 -13.05 -6.90
CA MET A 1 18.93 -12.15 -7.53
C MET A 1 18.52 -11.20 -6.42
N GLU A 2 19.03 -9.98 -6.48
CA GLU A 2 18.87 -8.93 -5.46
C GLU A 2 17.46 -8.33 -5.56
N ASN A 3 16.62 -8.53 -4.55
CA ASN A 3 15.24 -8.04 -4.57
C ASN A 3 14.96 -7.08 -3.41
N SER A 4 15.59 -5.92 -3.55
CA SER A 4 15.19 -4.63 -2.98
C SER A 4 13.67 -4.42 -2.94
N SER A 5 13.14 -3.96 -1.80
CA SER A 5 11.79 -3.41 -1.69
C SER A 5 11.64 -2.14 -2.55
N TRP A 6 10.58 -2.06 -3.34
CA TRP A 6 10.34 -1.00 -4.30
C TRP A 6 9.37 0.04 -3.74
N PHE A 7 9.56 1.30 -4.09
CA PHE A 7 8.65 2.38 -3.73
C PHE A 7 8.20 3.08 -5.01
N SER A 8 6.90 3.31 -5.19
CA SER A 8 6.38 4.15 -6.27
C SER A 8 5.41 5.17 -5.69
N LEU A 9 5.79 6.45 -5.81
CA LEU A 9 4.93 7.58 -5.49
C LEU A 9 4.13 7.96 -6.73
N LEU A 10 2.81 7.80 -6.71
CA LEU A 10 1.92 8.37 -7.72
C LEU A 10 1.58 9.80 -7.30
N ASP A 11 2.46 10.75 -7.61
CA ASP A 11 2.21 12.19 -7.40
C ASP A 11 1.76 12.84 -8.71
N LYS A 12 0.56 13.45 -8.72
CA LYS A 12 0.10 14.32 -9.80
C LYS A 12 0.24 15.77 -9.32
N ARG A 13 1.28 16.46 -9.80
CA ARG A 13 1.43 17.91 -9.59
C ARG A 13 0.24 18.70 -10.20
N PRO A 14 -0.30 19.72 -9.52
CA PRO A 14 -1.29 20.63 -10.09
C PRO A 14 -0.72 21.45 -11.25
N VAL A 15 -1.53 21.70 -12.27
CA VAL A 15 -1.22 22.66 -13.33
C VAL A 15 -1.35 24.07 -12.74
N GLY A 16 -0.25 24.73 -12.36
CA GLY A 16 -0.33 26.16 -12.08
C GLY A 16 0.76 26.87 -11.26
N GLU A 17 1.73 26.23 -10.63
CA GLU A 17 2.63 26.95 -9.71
C GLU A 17 4.12 26.82 -10.04
N LEU A 18 4.67 27.84 -10.71
CA LEU A 18 6.11 28.10 -10.74
C LEU A 18 6.51 28.69 -9.39
N ARG A 19 7.02 27.85 -8.49
CA ARG A 19 7.89 28.35 -7.41
C ARG A 19 9.09 27.42 -7.26
N ARG A 20 10.26 28.03 -7.47
CA ARG A 20 11.59 27.46 -7.26
C ARG A 20 11.70 27.02 -5.80
N ASP A 21 11.92 25.73 -5.57
CA ASP A 21 12.79 25.18 -4.54
C ASP A 21 13.23 23.78 -4.99
N HIS A 22 14.52 23.51 -4.80
CA HIS A 22 15.25 22.37 -5.36
C HIS A 22 14.95 21.06 -4.61
N GLU A 23 14.21 20.14 -5.23
CA GLU A 23 14.44 18.68 -5.19
C GLU A 23 13.45 17.99 -6.15
N GLN A 24 13.86 17.75 -7.39
CA GLN A 24 13.01 17.15 -8.43
C GLN A 24 13.10 15.63 -8.41
N ALA A 25 12.09 14.97 -7.83
CA ALA A 25 11.70 13.63 -8.27
C ALA A 25 11.01 13.76 -9.64
N HIS A 26 11.72 13.37 -10.70
CA HIS A 26 11.22 13.39 -12.07
C HIS A 26 10.37 12.15 -12.37
N ILE A 27 9.08 12.34 -12.64
CA ILE A 27 8.23 11.34 -13.30
C ILE A 27 7.80 11.91 -14.66
N SER A 28 8.26 11.29 -15.74
CA SER A 28 7.88 11.60 -17.11
C SER A 28 6.54 10.97 -17.47
N LYS A 29 5.67 11.76 -18.10
CA LYS A 29 4.40 11.35 -18.70
C LYS A 29 4.57 10.14 -19.63
N LEU A 30 3.93 9.03 -19.31
CA LEU A 30 3.57 7.99 -20.30
C LEU A 30 2.31 8.44 -21.04
N ASN A 31 2.47 9.33 -22.01
CA ASN A 31 1.45 9.55 -23.03
C ASN A 31 1.87 8.80 -24.30
N SER A 32 1.04 7.83 -24.66
CA SER A 32 1.09 7.06 -25.90
C SER A 32 1.05 7.98 -27.12
N GLN A 33 2.21 8.39 -27.62
CA GLN A 33 2.45 8.88 -28.98
C GLN A 33 3.96 9.05 -29.17
N GLN A 34 4.61 8.04 -29.72
CA GLN A 34 6.03 8.10 -30.08
C GLN A 34 6.13 8.24 -31.61
N PRO A 35 6.68 9.33 -32.16
CA PRO A 35 6.94 9.41 -33.60
C PRO A 35 8.08 8.45 -33.97
N PRO A 36 8.09 7.90 -35.19
CA PRO A 36 9.11 6.94 -35.60
C PRO A 36 10.43 7.68 -35.85
N ASN A 37 11.50 7.15 -35.25
CA ASN A 37 12.92 7.50 -35.43
C ASN A 37 13.44 8.73 -34.67
N ALA A 38 14.02 8.50 -33.49
CA ALA A 38 15.25 9.18 -33.06
C ALA A 38 15.93 8.44 -31.89
N GLY A 39 17.17 7.97 -32.12
CA GLY A 39 18.26 7.94 -31.13
C GLY A 39 18.24 6.85 -30.06
N LEU A 40 19.42 6.27 -29.82
CA LEU A 40 19.77 5.40 -28.68
C LEU A 40 19.10 5.89 -27.38
N GLY A 41 18.04 5.20 -26.97
CA GLY A 41 17.33 5.50 -25.73
C GLY A 41 18.23 5.19 -24.54
N LEU A 42 18.51 6.21 -23.73
CA LEU A 42 19.06 6.00 -22.39
C LEU A 42 18.17 4.97 -21.66
N PRO A 43 18.76 4.01 -20.92
CA PRO A 43 17.96 3.09 -20.11
C PRO A 43 17.06 3.90 -19.17
N PRO A 44 15.86 3.39 -18.85
CA PRO A 44 14.99 4.05 -17.89
C PRO A 44 15.77 4.31 -16.59
N PRO A 45 15.52 5.44 -15.90
CA PRO A 45 16.18 5.72 -14.64
C PRO A 45 15.93 4.56 -13.67
N PRO A 46 16.90 4.23 -12.81
CA PRO A 46 16.74 3.18 -11.81
C PRO A 46 15.54 3.50 -10.91
N LEU A 47 14.79 2.47 -10.55
CA LEU A 47 13.66 2.61 -9.64
C LEU A 47 14.17 3.10 -8.27
N PRO A 48 13.41 3.97 -7.57
CA PRO A 48 13.78 4.43 -6.23
C PRO A 48 13.56 3.28 -5.24
N VAL A 49 14.63 2.55 -4.99
CA VAL A 49 14.71 1.46 -4.01
C VAL A 49 15.00 2.02 -2.64
N ILE A 50 14.31 1.48 -1.63
CA ILE A 50 14.51 1.85 -0.23
C ILE A 50 14.91 0.60 0.54
N GLU A 51 16.10 0.64 1.13
CA GLU A 51 16.55 -0.39 2.06
C GLU A 51 15.92 -0.18 3.43
N LEU A 52 15.32 -1.23 3.99
CA LEU A 52 14.73 -1.20 5.32
C LEU A 52 15.74 -1.78 6.32
N PRO A 53 16.25 -0.98 7.28
CA PRO A 53 17.28 -1.45 8.21
C PRO A 53 16.84 -2.68 9.00
N GLY A 54 17.66 -3.74 8.94
CA GLY A 54 17.40 -4.99 9.67
C GLY A 54 16.28 -5.85 9.10
N VAL A 55 15.85 -5.60 7.86
CA VAL A 55 14.89 -6.42 7.11
C VAL A 55 15.63 -7.09 5.95
N ASP A 56 15.44 -8.40 5.80
CA ASP A 56 15.99 -9.21 4.72
C ASP A 56 14.85 -9.85 3.90
N ASP A 57 15.22 -10.59 2.84
CA ASP A 57 14.28 -11.30 1.96
C ASP A 57 13.93 -12.71 2.46
N SER A 58 14.11 -12.97 3.76
CA SER A 58 13.81 -14.26 4.36
C SER A 58 12.30 -14.53 4.37
N TYR A 59 11.92 -15.75 3.99
CA TYR A 59 10.54 -16.22 4.09
C TYR A 59 10.26 -16.79 5.50
N PRO A 60 9.09 -16.55 6.10
CA PRO A 60 7.96 -15.75 5.61
C PRO A 60 8.15 -14.21 5.68
N PRO A 61 7.60 -13.44 4.72
CA PRO A 61 7.92 -12.01 4.53
C PRO A 61 7.18 -11.06 5.48
N GLN A 62 6.67 -11.54 6.62
CA GLN A 62 5.81 -10.74 7.51
C GLN A 62 6.53 -9.50 8.03
N LYS A 63 7.79 -9.67 8.46
CA LYS A 63 8.62 -8.57 8.92
C LYS A 63 8.84 -7.55 7.82
N LYS A 64 9.05 -8.00 6.57
CA LYS A 64 9.22 -7.12 5.41
C LYS A 64 7.99 -6.24 5.22
N SER A 65 6.79 -6.83 5.16
CA SER A 65 5.56 -6.05 4.99
C SER A 65 5.25 -5.10 6.12
N PHE A 66 5.39 -5.52 7.39
CA PHE A 66 5.18 -4.62 8.53
C PHE A 66 6.16 -3.44 8.49
N MET A 67 7.41 -3.69 8.16
CA MET A 67 8.42 -2.63 8.10
C MET A 67 8.24 -1.71 6.89
N MET A 68 7.75 -2.21 5.75
CA MET A 68 7.33 -1.38 4.62
C MET A 68 6.17 -0.45 5.00
N ILE A 69 5.16 -0.99 5.67
CA ILE A 69 4.00 -0.21 6.15
C ILE A 69 4.44 0.83 7.18
N LYS A 70 5.32 0.46 8.11
CA LYS A 70 5.92 1.38 9.08
C LYS A 70 6.68 2.50 8.39
N TYR A 71 7.48 2.18 7.36
CA TYR A 71 8.23 3.17 6.60
C TYR A 71 7.29 4.15 5.88
N MET A 72 6.25 3.66 5.21
CA MET A 72 5.21 4.50 4.60
C MET A 72 4.61 5.48 5.61
N HIS A 73 4.25 5.01 6.80
CA HIS A 73 3.74 5.85 7.86
C HIS A 73 4.77 6.89 8.33
N ASP A 74 5.95 6.47 8.77
CA ASP A 74 6.91 7.36 9.41
C ASP A 74 7.39 8.50 8.51
N HIS A 75 7.41 8.29 7.19
CA HIS A 75 7.92 9.27 6.22
C HIS A 75 6.84 10.01 5.43
N TYR A 76 5.64 9.44 5.32
CA TYR A 76 4.63 9.90 4.36
C TYR A 76 3.21 10.01 4.92
N LEU A 77 2.96 9.67 6.18
CA LEU A 77 1.60 9.74 6.77
C LEU A 77 0.96 11.12 6.61
N ASP A 78 1.72 12.21 6.77
CA ASP A 78 1.20 13.57 6.64
C ASP A 78 1.07 14.03 5.18
N LYS A 79 1.73 13.33 4.26
CA LYS A 79 1.81 13.69 2.83
C LYS A 79 0.75 13.01 1.96
N TYR A 80 0.30 11.80 2.33
CA TYR A 80 -0.62 11.00 1.52
C TYR A 80 -1.84 10.56 2.32
N GLU A 81 -2.99 10.43 1.65
CA GLU A 81 -4.23 9.97 2.26
C GLU A 81 -4.40 8.44 2.19
N TRP A 82 -3.73 7.81 1.23
CA TRP A 82 -3.86 6.39 0.93
C TRP A 82 -2.48 5.75 0.77
N PHE A 83 -2.36 4.52 1.24
CA PHE A 83 -1.12 3.75 1.22
C PHE A 83 -1.42 2.35 0.70
N MET A 84 -0.60 1.81 -0.19
CA MET A 84 -0.81 0.50 -0.78
C MET A 84 0.47 -0.33 -0.63
N ARG A 85 0.33 -1.57 -0.17
CA ARG A 85 1.35 -2.62 -0.32
C ARG A 85 0.90 -3.56 -1.44
N ALA A 86 1.76 -3.90 -2.38
CA ALA A 86 1.45 -4.79 -3.51
C ALA A 86 2.63 -5.71 -3.84
N ASP A 87 2.38 -6.84 -4.49
CA ASP A 87 3.47 -7.67 -5.03
C ASP A 87 4.05 -7.07 -6.33
N ASP A 88 5.27 -7.46 -6.69
CA ASP A 88 6.01 -6.93 -7.85
C ASP A 88 5.47 -7.41 -9.22
N ASP A 89 4.50 -8.33 -9.21
CA ASP A 89 3.78 -8.85 -10.37
C ASP A 89 2.38 -8.23 -10.54
N VAL A 90 2.05 -7.18 -9.78
CA VAL A 90 0.75 -6.49 -9.84
C VAL A 90 0.74 -5.39 -10.89
N TYR A 91 -0.33 -5.36 -11.70
CA TYR A 91 -0.64 -4.25 -12.60
C TYR A 91 -1.72 -3.33 -12.02
N ILE A 92 -1.40 -2.03 -11.87
CA ILE A 92 -2.30 -1.03 -11.29
C ILE A 92 -2.77 -0.05 -12.36
N LYS A 93 -4.10 0.06 -12.53
CA LYS A 93 -4.73 1.14 -13.32
C LYS A 93 -4.85 2.39 -12.46
N GLY A 94 -3.77 3.17 -12.39
CA GLY A 94 -3.63 4.28 -11.44
C GLY A 94 -4.72 5.35 -11.54
N ASP A 95 -5.19 5.67 -12.75
CA ASP A 95 -6.30 6.61 -12.98
C ASP A 95 -7.63 6.12 -12.38
N LYS A 96 -7.93 4.82 -12.52
CA LYS A 96 -9.13 4.20 -11.95
C LYS A 96 -9.05 4.02 -10.45
N LEU A 97 -7.88 3.63 -9.95
CA LEU A 97 -7.65 3.51 -8.51
C LEU A 97 -7.79 4.88 -7.82
N GLU A 98 -7.20 5.92 -8.41
CA GLU A 98 -7.31 7.28 -7.90
C GLU A 98 -8.76 7.78 -7.90
N GLU A 99 -9.49 7.61 -9.01
CA GLU A 99 -10.92 7.95 -9.12
C GLU A 99 -11.75 7.30 -8.00
N PHE A 100 -11.50 6.02 -7.75
CA PHE A 100 -12.15 5.26 -6.68
C PHE A 100 -11.80 5.79 -5.28
N LEU A 101 -10.52 5.91 -4.94
CA LEU A 101 -10.09 6.33 -3.60
C LEU A 101 -10.48 7.76 -3.24
N ARG A 102 -10.60 8.65 -4.24
CA ARG A 102 -11.12 10.02 -4.06
C ARG A 102 -12.60 10.06 -3.69
N SER A 103 -13.35 8.97 -3.91
CA SER A 103 -14.75 8.88 -3.50
C SER A 103 -14.93 8.48 -2.03
N LEU A 104 -13.84 8.16 -1.33
CA LEU A 104 -13.82 7.63 0.03
C LEU A 104 -13.22 8.62 1.03
N ASN A 105 -13.67 8.54 2.28
CA ASN A 105 -13.15 9.39 3.36
C ASN A 105 -11.97 8.72 4.06
N SER A 106 -10.75 9.18 3.77
CA SER A 106 -9.49 8.69 4.33
C SER A 106 -9.30 8.95 5.83
N SER A 107 -10.13 9.80 6.46
CA SER A 107 -10.18 10.01 7.91
C SER A 107 -10.97 8.92 8.64
N LYS A 108 -11.68 8.05 7.91
CA LYS A 108 -12.29 6.83 8.47
C LYS A 108 -11.30 5.67 8.33
N PRO A 109 -11.31 4.71 9.28
CA PRO A 109 -10.43 3.55 9.21
C PRO A 109 -10.91 2.57 8.13
N LEU A 110 -10.42 2.78 6.91
CA LEU A 110 -10.68 1.94 5.75
C LEU A 110 -9.46 1.07 5.41
N TYR A 111 -9.73 -0.22 5.20
CA TYR A 111 -8.77 -1.23 4.80
C TYR A 111 -9.35 -1.99 3.60
N LEU A 112 -8.75 -1.81 2.42
CA LEU A 112 -9.33 -2.19 1.14
C LEU A 112 -8.42 -3.18 0.42
N GLY A 113 -9.02 -4.10 -0.33
CA GLY A 113 -8.30 -5.12 -1.08
C GLY A 113 -9.22 -6.30 -1.38
N GLN A 114 -8.65 -7.40 -1.85
CA GLN A 114 -9.43 -8.61 -2.07
C GLN A 114 -9.63 -9.33 -0.73
N THR A 115 -10.88 -9.47 -0.28
CA THR A 115 -11.22 -10.10 0.99
C THR A 115 -10.87 -11.60 0.99
N GLY A 116 -10.04 -12.01 1.95
CA GLY A 116 -9.76 -13.39 2.30
C GLY A 116 -10.49 -13.80 3.58
N LEU A 117 -10.99 -15.04 3.61
CA LEU A 117 -11.63 -15.65 4.77
C LEU A 117 -10.82 -16.81 5.37
N GLY A 118 -9.72 -17.19 4.72
CA GLY A 118 -9.05 -18.47 4.94
C GLY A 118 -9.82 -19.63 4.33
N ASN A 119 -9.11 -20.72 4.03
CA ASN A 119 -9.74 -21.96 3.58
C ASN A 119 -10.43 -22.66 4.75
N ILE A 120 -11.48 -23.44 4.47
CA ILE A 120 -12.20 -24.21 5.51
C ILE A 120 -11.25 -25.14 6.30
N GLU A 121 -10.21 -25.65 5.65
CA GLU A 121 -9.16 -26.51 6.25
C GLU A 121 -8.15 -25.74 7.12
N GLU A 122 -8.15 -24.41 7.02
CA GLU A 122 -7.30 -23.47 7.74
C GLU A 122 -8.10 -22.61 8.74
N LEU A 123 -9.43 -22.73 8.74
CA LEU A 123 -10.31 -22.08 9.70
C LEU A 123 -9.94 -22.57 11.12
N GLY A 124 -9.38 -21.66 11.91
CA GLY A 124 -8.80 -21.94 13.24
C GLY A 124 -7.27 -22.02 13.30
N LYS A 125 -6.58 -22.28 12.17
CA LYS A 125 -5.09 -22.19 12.08
C LYS A 125 -4.62 -20.78 11.80
N LEU A 126 -5.46 -19.96 11.17
CA LEU A 126 -5.17 -18.56 10.89
C LEU A 126 -5.35 -17.65 12.13
N GLY A 127 -5.93 -18.20 13.20
CA GLY A 127 -6.38 -17.46 14.39
C GLY A 127 -7.28 -16.28 14.06
N LEU A 128 -8.17 -16.50 13.09
CA LEU A 128 -9.30 -15.65 12.77
C LEU A 128 -10.54 -16.21 13.47
N GLU A 129 -11.30 -15.35 14.15
CA GLU A 129 -12.61 -15.70 14.70
C GLU A 129 -13.68 -15.76 13.59
N PRO A 130 -14.81 -16.46 13.81
CA PRO A 130 -15.91 -16.49 12.85
C PRO A 130 -16.39 -15.07 12.47
N GLY A 131 -16.35 -14.75 11.18
CA GLY A 131 -16.72 -13.43 10.64
C GLY A 131 -15.56 -12.44 10.52
N GLU A 132 -14.36 -12.81 10.96
CA GLU A 132 -13.13 -12.04 10.69
C GLU A 132 -12.64 -12.29 9.26
N ASN A 133 -12.06 -11.26 8.67
CA ASN A 133 -11.49 -11.29 7.32
C ASN A 133 -10.20 -10.47 7.26
N PHE A 134 -9.48 -10.59 6.15
CA PHE A 134 -8.27 -9.82 5.86
C PHE A 134 -8.23 -9.46 4.37
N CYS A 135 -7.39 -8.51 3.98
CA CYS A 135 -7.13 -8.26 2.56
C CYS A 135 -5.93 -9.11 2.15
N MET A 136 -6.08 -9.88 1.07
CA MET A 136 -5.00 -10.74 0.57
C MET A 136 -3.83 -9.92 0.05
N GLY A 137 -2.61 -10.39 0.30
CA GLY A 137 -1.38 -9.65 0.04
C GLY A 137 -1.11 -9.43 -1.45
N GLY A 138 -1.30 -10.47 -2.26
CA GLY A 138 -0.92 -10.48 -3.68
C GLY A 138 -1.57 -9.39 -4.52
N PRO A 139 -2.91 -9.33 -4.63
CA PRO A 139 -3.62 -8.27 -5.37
C PRO A 139 -3.37 -6.84 -4.85
N GLY A 140 -2.85 -6.74 -3.62
CA GLY A 140 -2.53 -5.51 -2.94
C GLY A 140 -3.50 -5.16 -1.82
N MET A 141 -2.94 -4.54 -0.80
CA MET A 141 -3.60 -4.09 0.43
C MET A 141 -3.53 -2.57 0.51
N ILE A 142 -4.66 -1.90 0.61
CA ILE A 142 -4.76 -0.44 0.67
C ILE A 142 -5.24 -0.01 2.04
N PHE A 143 -4.52 0.93 2.65
CA PHE A 143 -4.77 1.48 3.95
C PHE A 143 -5.10 2.96 3.81
N SER A 144 -6.19 3.39 4.44
CA SER A 144 -6.41 4.81 4.73
C SER A 144 -5.35 5.34 5.69
N ARG A 145 -5.10 6.65 5.63
CA ARG A 145 -4.26 7.38 6.61
C ARG A 145 -4.66 7.06 8.04
N GLU A 146 -5.97 6.99 8.32
CA GLU A 146 -6.47 6.69 9.67
C GLU A 146 -6.10 5.29 10.17
N VAL A 147 -6.10 4.27 9.30
CA VAL A 147 -5.64 2.93 9.69
C VAL A 147 -4.17 2.95 10.08
N LEU A 148 -3.30 3.54 9.25
CA LEU A 148 -1.88 3.58 9.57
C LEU A 148 -1.60 4.39 10.84
N ARG A 149 -2.25 5.55 11.01
CA ARG A 149 -2.10 6.41 12.20
C ARG A 149 -2.40 5.66 13.51
N ARG A 150 -3.40 4.76 13.49
CA ARG A 150 -3.78 3.96 14.66
C ARG A 150 -2.92 2.72 14.82
N MET A 151 -2.64 2.00 13.73
CA MET A 151 -2.00 0.68 13.77
C MET A 151 -0.48 0.76 13.97
N VAL A 152 0.21 1.66 13.26
CA VAL A 152 1.68 1.66 13.19
C VAL A 152 2.40 1.85 14.53
N PRO A 153 1.89 2.66 15.48
CA PRO A 153 2.45 2.72 16.84
C PRO A 153 2.54 1.36 17.55
N HIS A 154 1.73 0.38 17.13
CA HIS A 154 1.65 -0.96 17.71
C HIS A 154 2.33 -2.05 16.86
N ILE A 155 3.02 -1.72 15.76
CA ILE A 155 3.68 -2.73 14.90
C ILE A 155 4.68 -3.60 15.68
N GLY A 156 5.38 -3.03 16.66
CA GLY A 156 6.30 -3.81 17.50
C GLY A 156 5.59 -4.91 18.30
N GLU A 157 4.34 -4.69 18.71
CA GLU A 157 3.50 -5.69 19.37
C GLU A 157 3.03 -6.74 18.36
N CYS A 158 2.53 -6.31 17.19
CA CYS A 158 2.12 -7.22 16.11
C CYS A 158 3.26 -8.16 15.67
N LEU A 159 4.49 -7.65 15.55
CA LEU A 159 5.66 -8.46 15.17
C LEU A 159 6.06 -9.50 16.23
N ARG A 160 5.79 -9.25 17.51
CA ARG A 160 6.09 -10.22 18.59
C ARG A 160 4.99 -11.24 18.79
N GLU A 161 3.77 -10.94 18.34
CA GLU A 161 2.55 -11.73 18.57
C GLU A 161 1.99 -12.30 17.26
N MET A 162 2.87 -12.74 16.35
CA MET A 162 2.44 -13.41 15.12
C MET A 162 2.00 -14.86 15.41
N TYR A 163 0.93 -15.30 14.74
CA TYR A 163 0.33 -16.61 14.96
C TYR A 163 0.51 -17.58 13.79
N THR A 164 0.66 -17.03 12.60
CA THR A 164 0.73 -17.75 11.32
C THR A 164 2.02 -17.40 10.61
N THR A 165 2.30 -18.05 9.48
CA THR A 165 3.35 -17.63 8.53
C THR A 165 2.80 -16.79 7.38
N HIS A 166 1.49 -16.53 7.36
CA HIS A 166 0.80 -15.81 6.29
C HIS A 166 0.87 -14.30 6.57
N GLU A 167 1.62 -13.58 5.75
CA GLU A 167 1.89 -12.16 5.94
C GLU A 167 0.60 -11.31 5.91
N ASP A 168 -0.27 -11.55 4.95
CA ASP A 168 -1.54 -10.83 4.79
C ASP A 168 -2.53 -11.08 5.94
N VAL A 169 -2.53 -12.29 6.48
CA VAL A 169 -3.28 -12.64 7.69
C VAL A 169 -2.74 -11.86 8.90
N GLU A 170 -1.42 -11.85 9.13
CA GLU A 170 -0.84 -11.11 10.26
C GLU A 170 -1.07 -9.60 10.15
N VAL A 171 -0.92 -9.03 8.95
CA VAL A 171 -1.24 -7.62 8.69
C VAL A 171 -2.72 -7.37 8.97
N GLY A 172 -3.63 -8.21 8.47
CA GLY A 172 -5.07 -8.10 8.72
C GLY A 172 -5.43 -8.16 10.20
N ARG A 173 -4.82 -9.06 10.97
CA ARG A 173 -5.00 -9.16 12.42
C ARG A 173 -4.53 -7.91 13.15
N CYS A 174 -3.40 -7.34 12.74
CA CYS A 174 -2.89 -6.09 13.30
C CYS A 174 -3.81 -4.90 12.98
N VAL A 175 -4.31 -4.80 11.73
CA VAL A 175 -5.31 -3.80 11.32
C VAL A 175 -6.58 -3.93 12.14
N ARG A 176 -7.08 -5.15 12.37
CA ARG A 176 -8.25 -5.38 13.20
C ARG A 176 -8.04 -4.92 14.63
N ARG A 177 -6.94 -5.36 15.25
CA ARG A 177 -6.66 -5.09 16.65
C ARG A 177 -6.42 -3.61 16.93
N PHE A 178 -5.64 -2.93 16.09
CA PHE A 178 -5.19 -1.56 16.36
C PHE A 178 -5.76 -0.52 15.39
N GLY A 179 -6.00 -0.88 14.14
CA GLY A 179 -6.70 -0.02 13.17
C GLY A 179 -8.22 0.09 13.45
N GLY A 180 -8.80 -0.92 14.11
CA GLY A 180 -10.22 -0.95 14.49
C GLY A 180 -11.15 -1.15 13.29
N THR A 181 -10.67 -1.84 12.26
CA THR A 181 -11.42 -2.16 11.04
C THR A 181 -10.94 -3.51 10.48
N GLN A 182 -11.68 -4.06 9.52
CA GLN A 182 -11.27 -5.26 8.79
C GLN A 182 -11.34 -5.00 7.29
N CYS A 183 -10.98 -5.98 6.46
CA CYS A 183 -11.02 -5.78 5.02
C CYS A 183 -12.47 -5.55 4.57
N VAL A 184 -12.69 -4.44 3.87
CA VAL A 184 -14.01 -4.05 3.37
C VAL A 184 -14.51 -5.07 2.35
N TRP A 185 -15.80 -5.40 2.41
CA TRP A 185 -16.43 -6.22 1.39
C TRP A 185 -16.78 -5.39 0.16
N SER A 186 -16.66 -5.98 -1.03
CA SER A 186 -16.92 -5.30 -2.31
C SER A 186 -18.33 -4.68 -2.47
N TYR A 187 -19.30 -5.03 -1.62
CA TYR A 187 -20.67 -4.51 -1.64
C TYR A 187 -20.95 -3.42 -0.59
N GLU A 188 -20.03 -3.11 0.32
CA GLU A 188 -20.23 -2.15 1.42
C GLU A 188 -20.00 -0.69 1.01
N GLU A 189 -19.54 -0.45 -0.22
CA GLU A 189 -19.15 0.88 -0.67
C GLU A 189 -20.30 1.63 -1.36
N LYS A 190 -21.12 2.32 -0.56
CA LYS A 190 -22.11 3.30 -1.05
C LYS A 190 -21.98 4.65 -0.33
N ASN A 191 -21.46 5.62 -1.08
CA ASN A 191 -21.63 7.09 -0.97
C ASN A 191 -20.99 7.80 0.25
N ASN A 192 -20.08 8.77 0.01
CA ASN A 192 -20.33 10.23 0.05
C ASN A 192 -19.00 11.00 -0.14
N VAL A 193 -19.02 12.05 -0.97
CA VAL A 193 -17.83 12.69 -1.56
C VAL A 193 -17.26 13.82 -0.68
N ASP A 194 -15.95 13.82 -0.45
CA ASP A 194 -15.15 14.99 -0.03
C ASP A 194 -13.73 14.89 -0.63
N TRP A 195 -13.13 16.02 -0.98
CA TRP A 195 -12.00 16.11 -1.94
C TRP A 195 -10.64 16.27 -1.26
N LYS A 196 -9.65 15.41 -1.59
CA LYS A 196 -8.18 15.65 -1.56
C LYS A 196 -7.36 14.50 -2.21
N GLU A 197 -6.04 14.69 -2.33
CA GLU A 197 -5.10 13.99 -3.24
C GLU A 197 -4.20 12.90 -2.58
N SER A 198 -3.73 11.98 -3.45
CA SER A 198 -2.49 11.17 -3.41
C SER A 198 -2.47 9.80 -2.69
N ILE A 199 -1.96 8.78 -3.43
CA ILE A 199 -1.67 7.40 -2.98
C ILE A 199 -0.14 7.14 -2.95
N ALA A 200 0.37 6.55 -1.88
CA ALA A 200 1.73 5.99 -1.80
C ALA A 200 1.67 4.48 -2.03
N ILE A 201 2.54 3.92 -2.87
CA ILE A 201 2.57 2.48 -3.16
C ILE A 201 3.97 1.93 -2.82
N ALA A 202 4.02 0.84 -2.07
CA ALA A 202 5.21 0.08 -1.77
C ALA A 202 5.07 -1.36 -2.30
N PHE A 203 6.16 -1.92 -2.82
CA PHE A 203 6.25 -3.30 -3.29
C PHE A 203 7.36 -4.07 -2.57
#